data_AF-A0A2H4SMV3-F1
#
_entry.id   AF-A0A2H4SMV3-F1
#
_cell.length_a   1.000
_cell.length_b   1.000
_cell.length_c   1.000
_cell.angle_alpha   90.00
_cell.angle_beta   90.00
_cell.angle_gamma   90.00
#
_symmetry.space_group_name_H-M   'P 1'
#
loop_
_entity.id
_entity.type
_entity.pdbx_description
1 polymer ?
#
loop_
_entity_poly.entity_id
_entity_poly.type
_entity_poly.pdbx_seq_one_letter_code
_entity_poly.pdbx_strand_id
1 'polypeptide(L)' 'MAKFDFLRSVGATKEAVAVLNDQPFLFTNLIVVLVGLGVQAALLWYIHYATLKPGQKKKKEKKGGAAAPAGRGGDNARK' A
#
# COMPACT_ATOMS: atom_id res chain seq x y z
N MET A 1 26.51 -24.33 8.45
CA MET A 1 25.59 -24.44 7.30
C MET A 1 24.31 -23.71 7.67
N ALA A 2 23.79 -22.85 6.79
CA ALA A 2 22.50 -22.19 7.03
C ALA A 2 21.42 -23.26 7.18
N LYS A 3 20.52 -23.12 8.16
CA LYS A 3 19.48 -24.09 8.44
C LYS A 3 18.12 -23.39 8.40
N PHE A 4 17.38 -23.65 7.33
CA PHE A 4 16.12 -22.97 7.05
C PHE A 4 14.90 -23.72 7.61
N ASP A 5 15.09 -24.62 8.59
CA ASP A 5 14.03 -25.42 9.21
C ASP A 5 12.91 -24.56 9.83
N PHE A 6 13.22 -23.34 10.27
CA PHE A 6 12.24 -22.38 10.79
C PHE A 6 11.20 -21.96 9.72
N LEU A 7 11.55 -22.01 8.43
CA LEU A 7 10.57 -21.69 7.37
C LEU A 7 9.39 -22.68 7.38
N ARG A 8 9.57 -23.90 7.92
CA ARG A 8 8.49 -24.87 8.07
C ARG A 8 7.41 -24.39 9.05
N SER A 9 7.77 -23.62 10.08
CA SER A 9 6.78 -23.03 10.99
C SER A 9 6.05 -21.83 10.37
N VAL A 10 6.62 -21.25 9.30
CA VAL A 10 6.03 -20.15 8.53
C VAL A 10 5.21 -20.68 7.34
N GLY A 11 5.16 -22.02 7.15
CA GLY A 11 4.36 -22.67 6.11
C GLY A 11 5.14 -23.11 4.86
N ALA A 12 6.47 -23.07 4.88
CA ALA A 12 7.27 -23.60 3.77
C ALA A 12 7.18 -25.13 3.69
N THR A 13 7.09 -25.63 2.46
CA THR A 13 7.07 -27.07 2.18
C THR A 13 8.44 -27.69 2.49
N LYS A 14 8.45 -29.01 2.74
CA LYS A 14 9.70 -29.74 3.01
C LYS A 14 10.69 -29.62 1.84
N GLU A 15 10.18 -29.69 0.62
CA GLU A 15 10.96 -29.52 -0.62
C GLU A 15 11.58 -28.12 -0.71
N ALA A 16 10.81 -27.07 -0.42
CA ALA A 16 11.33 -25.71 -0.44
C ALA A 16 12.47 -25.52 0.58
N VAL A 17 12.32 -26.10 1.78
CA VAL A 17 13.36 -26.04 2.81
C VAL A 17 14.60 -26.87 2.44
N ALA A 18 14.43 -28.02 1.80
CA ALA A 18 15.54 -28.83 1.29
C ALA A 18 16.34 -28.05 0.22
N VAL A 19 15.65 -27.48 -0.77
CA VAL A 19 16.30 -26.68 -1.83
C VAL A 19 17.03 -25.47 -1.26
N LEU A 20 16.45 -24.77 -0.27
CA LEU A 20 17.11 -23.63 0.36
C LEU A 20 18.33 -24.03 1.19
N ASN A 21 18.29 -25.19 1.85
CA ASN A 21 19.45 -25.73 2.58
C ASN A 21 20.56 -26.19 1.62
N ASP A 22 20.21 -26.81 0.49
CA ASP A 22 21.16 -27.26 -0.54
C ASP A 22 21.80 -26.06 -1.28
N GLN A 23 21.04 -24.97 -1.45
CA GLN A 23 21.46 -23.80 -2.19
C GLN A 23 21.25 -22.52 -1.37
N PRO A 24 22.10 -22.25 -0.38
CA PRO A 24 21.93 -21.09 0.50
C PRO A 24 21.95 -19.75 -0.25
N PHE A 25 22.65 -19.66 -1.38
CA PHE A 25 22.66 -18.47 -2.24
C PHE A 25 21.30 -18.18 -2.89
N LEU A 26 20.48 -19.21 -3.14
CA LEU A 26 19.14 -19.04 -3.70
C LEU A 26 18.26 -18.22 -2.76
N PHE A 27 18.34 -18.49 -1.46
CA PHE A 27 17.61 -17.73 -0.44
C PHE A 27 18.02 -16.26 -0.46
N THR A 28 19.34 -15.98 -0.45
CA THR A 28 19.85 -14.60 -0.51
C THR A 28 19.38 -13.88 -1.76
N ASN A 29 19.42 -14.52 -2.93
CA ASN A 29 18.95 -13.92 -4.18
C ASN A 29 17.46 -13.59 -4.14
N LEU A 30 16.62 -14.48 -3.60
CA LEU A 30 15.19 -14.22 -3.43
C LEU A 30 14.94 -12.98 -2.57
N ILE A 31 15.65 -12.85 -1.45
CA ILE A 31 15.54 -11.68 -0.57
C ILE A 31 16.00 -10.39 -1.29
N VAL A 32 17.12 -10.43 -2.01
CA VAL A 32 17.63 -9.29 -2.76
C VAL A 32 16.61 -8.83 -3.82
N VAL A 33 15.99 -9.77 -4.54
CA VAL A 33 14.95 -9.46 -5.52
C VAL A 33 13.72 -8.82 -4.86
N LEU A 34 13.26 -9.35 -3.73
CA LEU A 34 12.12 -8.77 -2.99
C LEU A 34 12.41 -7.36 -2.49
N VAL A 35 13.61 -7.12 -1.95
CA VAL A 35 14.03 -5.77 -1.54
C VAL A 35 14.14 -4.85 -2.75
N GLY A 36 14.72 -5.31 -3.86
CA GLY A 36 14.83 -4.55 -5.10
C GLY A 36 13.47 -4.12 -5.64
N LEU A 37 12.48 -5.03 -5.67
CA LEU A 37 11.11 -4.73 -6.06
C LEU A 37 10.43 -3.75 -5.09
N GLY A 38 10.64 -3.91 -3.78
CA GLY A 38 10.12 -3.00 -2.77
C GLY A 38 10.67 -1.58 -2.92
N VAL A 39 11.98 -1.44 -3.18
CA VAL A 39 12.63 -0.15 -3.44
C VAL A 39 12.10 0.46 -4.73
N GLN A 40 11.94 -0.31 -5.80
CA GLN A 40 11.36 0.19 -7.06
C GLN A 40 9.93 0.68 -6.87
N ALA A 41 9.08 -0.07 -6.16
CA ALA A 41 7.72 0.35 -5.84
C ALA A 41 7.69 1.64 -5.01
N ALA A 42 8.57 1.77 -4.02
CA ALA A 42 8.70 2.97 -3.20
C ALA A 42 9.17 4.19 -4.02
N LEU A 43 10.13 4.01 -4.93
CA LEU A 43 10.60 5.06 -5.83
C LEU A 43 9.50 5.49 -6.81
N LEU A 44 8.77 4.54 -7.39
CA LEU A 44 7.63 4.83 -8.25
C LEU A 44 6.54 5.59 -7.50
N TRP A 45 6.23 5.18 -6.27
CA TRP A 45 5.28 5.89 -5.42
C TRP A 45 5.75 7.31 -5.06
N TYR A 46 7.03 7.47 -4.73
CA TYR A 46 7.63 8.77 -4.44
C TYR A 46 7.60 9.70 -5.65
N ILE A 47 8.00 9.20 -6.82
CA ILE A 47 7.94 9.97 -8.08
C ILE A 47 6.48 10.32 -8.39
N HIS A 48 5.55 9.39 -8.24
CA HIS A 48 4.12 9.66 -8.42
C HIS A 48 3.64 10.77 -7.46
N TYR A 49 4.01 10.71 -6.19
CA TYR A 49 3.69 11.74 -5.21
C TYR A 49 4.30 13.12 -5.55
N ALA A 50 5.57 13.14 -5.96
CA ALA A 50 6.28 14.38 -6.30
C ALA A 50 5.81 14.99 -7.63
N THR A 51 5.40 14.16 -8.59
CA THR A 51 4.92 14.60 -9.92
C THR A 51 3.41 14.90 -9.94
N LEU A 52 2.65 14.52 -8.92
CA LEU A 52 1.28 15.00 -8.69
C LEU A 52 1.30 16.52 -8.49
N LYS A 53 1.03 17.23 -9.61
CA LYS A 53 1.04 18.68 -9.80
C LYS A 53 0.70 19.47 -8.52
N PRO A 54 1.57 20.38 -8.04
CA PRO A 54 1.21 21.34 -6.98
C PRO A 54 -0.01 22.22 -7.34
N GLY A 55 -0.39 22.27 -8.63
CA GLY A 55 -1.56 22.97 -9.14
C GLY A 55 -2.92 22.41 -8.70
N GLN A 56 -3.01 21.19 -8.15
CA GLN A 56 -4.27 20.67 -7.57
C GLN A 56 -4.41 20.96 -6.06
N LYS A 57 -3.33 21.37 -5.38
CA LYS A 57 -3.39 21.78 -3.97
C LYS A 57 -3.81 23.26 -3.79
N LYS A 58 -3.77 24.09 -4.84
CA LYS A 58 -4.28 25.47 -4.84
C LYS A 58 -5.66 25.59 -5.50
N LYS A 59 -6.66 24.85 -5.02
CA LYS A 59 -8.08 25.23 -5.22
C LYS A 59 -9.02 24.70 -4.15
N LYS A 60 -8.57 24.68 -2.89
CA LYS A 60 -9.48 24.81 -1.76
C LYS A 60 -9.39 26.24 -1.23
N GLU A 61 -9.78 27.19 -2.07
CA GLU A 61 -10.27 28.45 -1.53
C GLU A 61 -11.50 28.10 -0.71
N LYS A 62 -11.40 28.31 0.60
CA LYS A 62 -12.57 28.41 1.46
C LYS A 62 -13.38 29.59 0.94
N LYS A 63 -14.43 29.34 0.14
CA LYS A 63 -15.50 30.33 0.00
C LYS A 63 -16.32 30.29 1.28
N GLY A 64 -15.96 31.17 2.20
CA GLY A 64 -16.85 31.58 3.27
C GLY A 64 -18.01 32.41 2.72
N GLY A 65 -19.15 32.27 3.40
CA GLY A 65 -20.15 33.33 3.53
C GLY A 65 -21.28 33.36 2.50
N ALA A 66 -22.47 32.88 2.89
CA ALA A 66 -23.64 33.72 3.17
C ALA A 66 -24.98 32.95 2.99
N ALA A 67 -25.72 32.87 4.09
CA ALA A 67 -27.15 32.62 4.31
C ALA A 67 -28.09 32.33 3.12
N ALA A 68 -28.92 31.28 3.26
CA ALA A 68 -30.36 31.44 3.55
C ALA A 68 -31.02 30.09 3.95
N PRO A 69 -31.95 30.09 4.93
CA PRO A 69 -32.65 28.90 5.39
C PRO A 69 -33.88 28.65 4.50
N ALA A 70 -34.11 27.41 4.07
CA ALA A 70 -35.40 27.03 3.48
C ALA A 70 -35.64 25.54 3.70
N GLY A 71 -35.89 25.17 4.96
CA GLY A 71 -36.70 23.99 5.22
C GLY A 71 -38.12 24.26 4.72
N ARG A 72 -38.49 23.65 3.60
CA ARG A 72 -39.89 23.52 3.18
C ARG A 72 -40.04 22.34 2.22
N GLY A 73 -40.92 21.41 2.57
CA GLY A 73 -41.40 20.38 1.65
C GLY A 73 -41.20 18.96 2.17
N GLY A 74 -42.00 18.58 3.16
CA GLY A 74 -42.09 17.23 3.67
C GLY A 74 -43.41 17.04 4.41
N ASP A 75 -44.51 17.36 3.73
CA ASP A 75 -45.86 17.08 4.21
C ASP A 75 -46.02 15.58 4.43
N ASN A 76 -45.98 15.15 5.70
CA ASN A 76 -46.60 13.90 6.10
C ASN A 76 -46.94 13.91 7.60
N ALA A 77 -47.94 14.71 7.96
CA ALA A 77 -48.59 14.61 9.26
C ALA A 77 -49.98 15.25 9.25
N ARG A 78 -51.02 14.45 9.01
CA ARG A 78 -52.24 14.34 9.84
C ARG A 78 -53.49 13.99 9.04
N LYS A 79 -54.15 12.94 9.56
CA LYS A 79 -55.59 12.73 9.69
C LYS A 79 -56.40 12.46 8.43
#